data_AF-A0A812SYP5-F1
#
_entry.id   AF-A0A812SYP5-F1
#
_cell.length_a   1.000
_cell.length_b   1.000
_cell.length_c   1.000
_cell.angle_alpha   90.00
_cell.angle_beta   90.00
_cell.angle_gamma   90.00
#
_symmetry.space_group_name_H-M   'P 1'
#
loop_
_entity.id
_entity.type
_entity.pdbx_description
1 polymer ?
#
loop_
_entity_poly.entity_id
_entity_poly.type
_entity_poly.pdbx_seq_one_letter_code
_entity_poly.pdbx_strand_id
1 'polypeptide(L)'
;MANSLSRPEQPAHNFKRVAILFSGGPAPAANAVISTAAVSFLRAGIEVLGVMNGYSNLMQFGDDRPMEEDRDYIVLDHKALSRSRAKQGIMIGTARANPGKAISHPDHLKDKERCSAFQTTYDALNSLGVDALISIGGDDTLKTANKFKMFQDTLPEGSKKMPVVHLPKTIDNDYNGIDFTF
;
A
#
# COMPACT_ATOMS: atom_id res chain seq x y z
N MET A 1 6.78 33.81 -15.43
CA MET A 1 5.42 33.52 -14.95
C MET A 1 5.10 32.07 -15.25
N ALA A 2 4.46 31.35 -14.34
CA ALA A 2 3.87 30.05 -14.66
C ALA A 2 2.77 30.24 -15.71
N ASN A 3 2.79 29.43 -16.77
CA ASN A 3 1.72 29.32 -17.77
C ASN A 3 0.91 28.03 -17.52
N SER A 4 -0.14 27.78 -18.31
CA SER A 4 -0.99 26.59 -18.19
C SER A 4 -0.25 25.25 -18.43
N LEU A 5 0.96 25.29 -18.99
CA LEU A 5 1.82 24.13 -19.23
C LEU A 5 2.89 23.95 -18.15
N SER A 6 2.97 24.88 -17.20
CA SER A 6 3.93 24.82 -16.11
C SER A 6 3.60 23.66 -15.20
N ARG A 7 4.63 23.02 -14.64
CA ARG A 7 4.41 21.99 -13.63
C ARG A 7 3.67 22.61 -12.44
N PRO A 8 2.68 21.92 -11.85
CA PRO A 8 2.07 22.37 -10.60
C PRO A 8 3.16 22.61 -9.55
N GLU A 9 2.95 23.59 -8.68
CA GLU A 9 3.80 23.76 -7.51
C GLU A 9 3.83 22.46 -6.71
N GLN A 10 5.02 22.04 -6.30
CA GLN A 10 5.15 20.84 -5.49
C GLN A 10 4.86 21.20 -4.04
N PRO A 11 3.93 20.49 -3.38
CA PRO A 11 3.70 20.69 -1.96
C PRO A 11 4.97 20.30 -1.19
N ALA A 12 5.32 21.08 -0.17
CA ALA A 12 6.42 20.72 0.72
C ALA A 12 6.09 19.42 1.47
N HIS A 13 7.00 18.45 1.45
CA HIS A 13 6.84 17.18 2.17
C HIS A 13 8.19 16.58 2.57
N ASN A 14 8.16 15.64 3.52
CA ASN A 14 9.32 14.87 3.96
C ASN A 14 9.27 13.39 3.50
N PHE A 15 8.27 12.99 2.72
CA PHE A 15 8.19 11.65 2.15
C PHE A 15 9.31 11.43 1.13
N LYS A 16 10.06 10.33 1.29
CA LYS A 16 11.10 9.87 0.35
C LYS A 16 10.64 8.65 -0.42
N ARG A 17 9.87 7.76 0.22
CA ARG A 17 9.45 6.48 -0.36
C ARG A 17 8.02 6.11 0.01
N VAL A 18 7.25 5.62 -0.96
CA VAL A 18 5.88 5.12 -0.78
C VAL A 18 5.79 3.67 -1.26
N ALA A 19 5.05 2.85 -0.54
CA ALA A 19 4.68 1.50 -0.99
C ALA A 19 3.26 1.51 -1.57
N ILE A 20 3.06 0.80 -2.67
CA ILE A 20 1.75 0.52 -3.25
C ILE A 20 1.54 -0.99 -3.21
N LEU A 21 0.42 -1.44 -2.67
CA LEU A 21 0.01 -2.84 -2.71
C LEU A 21 -1.40 -2.99 -3.24
N PHE A 22 -1.69 -4.16 -3.81
CA PHE A 22 -3.02 -4.53 -4.25
C PHE A 22 -3.42 -5.85 -3.58
N SER A 23 -4.56 -5.87 -2.90
CA SER A 23 -5.06 -7.03 -2.15
C SER A 23 -6.55 -7.28 -2.41
N GLY A 24 -6.96 -8.55 -2.33
CA GLY A 24 -8.33 -9.00 -2.55
C GLY A 24 -8.55 -9.68 -3.90
N GLY A 25 -9.79 -9.65 -4.38
CA GLY A 25 -10.13 -10.16 -5.71
C GLY A 25 -9.60 -9.25 -6.83
N PRO A 26 -9.27 -9.79 -8.01
CA PRO A 26 -8.87 -8.98 -9.15
C PRO A 26 -10.02 -8.07 -9.61
N ALA A 27 -9.69 -6.89 -10.12
CA ALA A 27 -10.64 -5.97 -10.74
C ALA A 27 -10.02 -5.36 -12.02
N PRO A 28 -10.83 -4.91 -12.99
CA PRO A 28 -10.33 -4.20 -14.16
C PRO A 28 -9.58 -2.92 -13.75
N ALA A 29 -8.84 -2.33 -14.68
CA ALA A 29 -8.13 -1.06 -14.48
C ALA A 29 -7.06 -1.02 -13.36
N ALA A 30 -6.74 -2.14 -12.70
CA ALA A 30 -5.72 -2.19 -11.63
C ALA A 30 -4.39 -1.53 -12.02
N ASN A 31 -3.86 -1.88 -13.20
CA ASN A 31 -2.62 -1.29 -13.70
C ASN A 31 -2.76 0.21 -14.00
N ALA A 32 -3.94 0.68 -14.42
CA ALA A 32 -4.17 2.10 -14.63
C ALA A 32 -4.14 2.89 -13.31
N VAL A 33 -4.72 2.33 -12.24
CA VAL A 33 -4.70 2.92 -10.90
C VAL A 33 -3.28 2.92 -10.33
N ILE A 34 -2.61 1.77 -10.30
CA ILE A 34 -1.22 1.64 -9.82
C ILE A 34 -0.30 2.62 -10.56
N SER A 35 -0.39 2.66 -11.89
CA SER A 35 0.48 3.52 -12.70
C SER A 35 0.19 5.01 -12.48
N THR A 36 -1.08 5.39 -12.31
CA THR A 36 -1.45 6.80 -12.09
C THR A 36 -1.02 7.27 -10.69
N ALA A 37 -1.21 6.44 -9.67
CA ALA A 37 -0.72 6.72 -8.32
C ALA A 37 0.80 6.84 -8.32
N ALA A 38 1.52 5.84 -8.87
CA ALA A 38 2.98 5.85 -8.93
C ALA A 38 3.53 7.08 -9.67
N VAL A 39 3.00 7.41 -10.87
CA VAL A 39 3.41 8.62 -11.61
C VAL A 39 3.20 9.90 -10.79
N SER A 40 2.16 9.96 -9.97
CA SER A 40 1.90 11.14 -9.13
C SER A 40 3.00 11.34 -8.08
N PHE A 41 3.44 10.26 -7.44
CA PHE A 41 4.55 10.29 -6.48
C PHE A 41 5.90 10.56 -7.15
N LEU A 42 6.19 9.89 -8.27
CA LEU A 42 7.42 10.14 -9.04
C LEU A 42 7.54 11.61 -9.47
N ARG A 43 6.42 12.24 -9.86
CA ARG A 43 6.40 13.66 -10.22
C ARG A 43 6.72 14.57 -9.03
N ALA A 44 6.45 14.13 -7.80
CA ALA A 44 6.83 14.80 -6.55
C ALA A 44 8.24 14.40 -6.05
N GLY A 45 9.01 13.63 -6.83
CA GLY A 45 10.34 13.18 -6.42
C GLY A 45 10.33 12.11 -5.32
N ILE A 46 9.19 11.43 -5.12
CA ILE A 46 9.04 10.34 -4.16
C ILE A 46 9.24 9.00 -4.89
N GLU A 47 10.10 8.14 -4.35
CA GLU A 47 10.33 6.79 -4.88
C GLU A 47 9.14 5.87 -4.58
N VAL A 48 8.80 4.99 -5.52
CA VAL A 48 7.62 4.14 -5.42
C VAL A 48 8.02 2.67 -5.47
N LEU A 49 7.65 1.93 -4.43
CA LEU A 49 7.76 0.48 -4.39
C LEU A 49 6.40 -0.16 -4.67
N GLY A 50 6.34 -1.10 -5.59
CA GLY A 50 5.20 -1.98 -5.81
C GLY A 50 5.36 -3.28 -5.02
N VAL A 51 4.60 -3.48 -3.96
CA VAL A 51 4.67 -4.69 -3.13
C VAL A 51 3.98 -5.84 -3.83
N MET A 52 4.70 -6.95 -4.01
CA MET A 52 4.22 -8.13 -4.71
C MET A 52 3.20 -8.90 -3.86
N ASN A 53 2.07 -9.26 -4.46
CA ASN A 53 1.06 -10.15 -3.91
C ASN A 53 0.43 -9.65 -2.59
N GLY A 54 0.14 -8.35 -2.51
CA GLY A 54 -0.55 -7.75 -1.38
C GLY A 54 0.25 -7.84 -0.08
N TYR A 55 -0.39 -8.27 1.01
CA TYR A 55 0.27 -8.39 2.32
C TYR A 55 1.06 -9.70 2.50
N SER A 56 0.96 -10.66 1.58
CA SER A 56 1.50 -12.01 1.78
C SER A 56 2.99 -12.03 2.05
N ASN A 57 3.76 -11.27 1.27
CA ASN A 57 5.22 -11.24 1.38
C ASN A 57 5.67 -10.40 2.58
N LEU A 58 4.92 -9.33 2.91
CA LEU A 58 5.18 -8.50 4.11
C LEU A 58 5.01 -9.31 5.40
N MET A 59 4.01 -10.19 5.47
CA MET A 59 3.75 -11.05 6.63
C MET A 59 4.78 -12.17 6.83
N GLN A 60 5.64 -12.41 5.84
CA GLN A 60 6.71 -13.41 5.88
C GLN A 60 8.08 -12.78 6.15
N PHE A 61 8.13 -11.49 6.47
CA PHE A 61 9.39 -10.81 6.78
C PHE A 61 9.98 -11.35 8.09
N GLY A 62 11.30 -11.55 8.10
CA GLY A 62 12.06 -12.01 9.25
C GLY A 62 13.55 -11.96 8.97
N ASP A 63 14.37 -12.23 9.99
CA ASP A 63 15.84 -12.19 9.86
C ASP A 63 16.37 -13.20 8.82
N ASP A 64 15.69 -14.34 8.68
CA ASP A 64 15.98 -15.39 7.70
C ASP A 64 15.30 -15.16 6.33
N ARG A 65 14.38 -14.19 6.25
CA ARG A 65 13.64 -13.84 5.04
C ARG A 65 13.47 -12.32 4.91
N PRO A 66 14.58 -11.57 4.67
CA PRO A 66 14.51 -10.12 4.44
C PRO A 66 13.74 -9.80 3.16
N MET A 67 13.22 -8.57 3.05
CA MET A 67 12.54 -8.11 1.84
C MET A 67 13.53 -8.02 0.66
N GLU A 68 13.19 -8.65 -0.46
CA GLU A 68 14.05 -8.75 -1.64
C GLU A 68 13.35 -8.13 -2.86
N GLU A 69 14.07 -7.30 -3.62
CA GLU A 69 13.58 -6.74 -4.90
C GLU A 69 13.37 -7.88 -5.91
N ASP A 70 12.44 -7.71 -6.84
CA ASP A 70 11.97 -8.71 -7.83
C ASP A 70 11.26 -9.95 -7.25
N ARG A 71 11.39 -10.22 -5.94
CA ARG A 71 10.65 -11.27 -5.22
C ARG A 71 9.45 -10.72 -4.45
N ASP A 72 9.72 -9.77 -3.55
CA ASP A 72 8.71 -9.26 -2.61
C ASP A 72 8.20 -7.88 -2.99
N TYR A 73 8.99 -7.10 -3.73
CA TYR A 73 8.61 -5.80 -4.26
C TYR A 73 9.38 -5.50 -5.55
N ILE A 74 8.91 -4.51 -6.31
CA ILE A 74 9.62 -3.94 -7.46
C ILE A 74 9.67 -2.42 -7.35
N VAL A 75 10.68 -1.78 -7.94
CA VAL A 75 10.69 -0.32 -8.10
C VAL A 75 9.78 0.08 -9.27
N LEU A 76 8.81 0.94 -9.01
CA LEU A 76 7.88 1.46 -10.01
C LEU A 76 8.39 2.80 -10.57
N ASP A 77 9.41 2.72 -11.43
CA ASP A 77 9.96 3.88 -12.16
C ASP A 77 9.25 4.13 -13.52
N HIS A 78 9.68 5.16 -14.25
CA HIS A 78 9.13 5.45 -15.58
C HIS A 78 9.27 4.30 -16.59
N LYS A 79 10.29 3.44 -16.44
CA LYS A 79 10.54 2.31 -17.32
C LYS A 79 9.58 1.16 -17.00
N ALA A 80 9.44 0.79 -15.73
CA ALA A 80 8.51 -0.23 -15.24
C ALA A 80 7.05 0.12 -15.57
N LEU A 81 6.70 1.41 -15.51
CA LEU A 81 5.36 1.92 -15.81
C LEU A 81 5.11 2.15 -17.32
N SER A 82 6.11 1.93 -18.17
CA SER A 82 5.95 2.14 -19.61
C SER A 82 4.92 1.18 -20.20
N ARG A 83 3.86 1.74 -20.78
CA ARG A 83 2.72 1.02 -21.38
C ARG A 83 2.01 0.07 -20.41
N SER A 84 2.22 0.18 -19.09
CA SER A 84 1.58 -0.69 -18.09
C SER A 84 0.08 -0.43 -17.96
N ARG A 85 -0.35 0.83 -18.10
CA ARG A 85 -1.74 1.30 -17.89
C ARG A 85 -2.81 0.42 -18.56
N ALA A 86 -2.56 -0.04 -19.78
CA ALA A 86 -3.50 -0.81 -20.59
C ALA A 86 -3.22 -2.33 -20.59
N LYS A 87 -2.19 -2.78 -19.87
CA LYS A 87 -1.90 -4.22 -19.77
C LYS A 87 -2.95 -4.91 -18.91
N GLN A 88 -3.23 -6.16 -19.27
CA GLN A 88 -4.09 -7.05 -18.49
C GLN A 88 -3.44 -7.44 -17.15
N GLY A 89 -4.25 -7.90 -16.22
CA GLY A 89 -3.81 -8.35 -14.91
C GLY A 89 -3.43 -7.21 -13.96
N ILE A 90 -2.66 -7.56 -12.93
CA ILE A 90 -2.20 -6.65 -11.87
C ILE A 90 -0.69 -6.81 -11.81
N MET A 91 0.05 -5.77 -12.20
CA MET A 91 1.50 -5.87 -12.42
C MET A 91 2.30 -6.21 -11.17
N ILE A 92 1.76 -5.91 -9.98
CA ILE A 92 2.32 -6.28 -8.68
C ILE A 92 1.62 -7.49 -8.05
N GLY A 93 0.78 -8.20 -8.81
CA GLY A 93 -0.01 -9.33 -8.33
C GLY A 93 -1.06 -8.95 -7.28
N THR A 94 -1.73 -9.96 -6.72
CA THR A 94 -2.69 -9.79 -5.63
C THR A 94 -2.77 -11.03 -4.76
N ALA A 95 -3.15 -10.85 -3.50
CA ALA A 95 -3.50 -11.93 -2.59
C ALA A 95 -4.57 -11.50 -1.59
N ARG A 96 -5.20 -12.50 -0.95
CA ARG A 96 -6.18 -12.32 0.14
C ARG A 96 -5.56 -12.41 1.54
N ALA A 97 -4.24 -12.31 1.66
CA ALA A 97 -3.58 -12.25 2.96
C ALA A 97 -4.06 -11.04 3.75
N ASN A 98 -4.37 -11.25 5.03
CA ASN A 98 -4.95 -10.24 5.91
C ASN A 98 -4.21 -10.26 7.26
N PRO A 99 -3.25 -9.34 7.48
CA PRO A 99 -2.52 -9.26 8.75
C PRO A 99 -3.41 -8.84 9.94
N GLY A 100 -4.60 -8.30 9.68
CA GLY A 100 -5.59 -7.93 10.69
C GLY A 100 -6.64 -9.00 10.97
N LYS A 101 -6.47 -10.24 10.50
CA LYS A 101 -7.47 -11.32 10.63
C LYS A 101 -7.79 -11.68 12.09
N ALA A 102 -6.79 -11.65 12.98
CA ALA A 102 -6.97 -11.98 14.39
C ALA A 102 -7.57 -10.84 15.25
N ILE A 103 -7.79 -9.66 14.64
CA ILE A 103 -8.26 -8.44 15.30
C ILE A 103 -9.70 -8.17 14.87
N SER A 104 -10.65 -8.47 15.77
CA SER A 104 -12.09 -8.22 15.58
C SER A 104 -12.66 -7.17 16.54
N HIS A 105 -11.91 -6.80 17.58
CA HIS A 105 -12.28 -5.77 18.55
C HIS A 105 -11.08 -4.85 18.82
N PRO A 106 -11.26 -3.54 19.08
CA PRO A 106 -10.16 -2.61 19.37
C PRO A 106 -9.23 -3.06 20.50
N ASP A 107 -9.76 -3.72 21.53
CA ASP A 107 -8.95 -4.23 22.64
C ASP A 107 -7.95 -5.32 22.24
N HIS A 108 -8.19 -6.03 21.12
CA HIS A 108 -7.24 -7.02 20.61
C HIS A 108 -5.93 -6.37 20.17
N LEU A 109 -5.90 -5.05 19.95
CA LEU A 109 -4.66 -4.34 19.61
C LEU A 109 -3.65 -4.33 20.76
N LYS A 110 -4.08 -4.60 21.99
CA LYS A 110 -3.20 -4.73 23.17
C LYS A 110 -2.52 -6.10 23.24
N ASP A 111 -3.01 -7.08 22.49
CA ASP A 111 -2.50 -8.45 22.47
C ASP A 111 -1.40 -8.58 21.40
N LYS A 112 -0.16 -8.80 21.86
CA LYS A 112 1.01 -8.90 20.97
C LYS A 112 0.94 -10.08 20.01
N GLU A 113 0.36 -11.21 20.42
CA GLU A 113 0.27 -12.38 19.54
C GLU A 113 -0.71 -12.12 18.40
N ARG A 114 -1.86 -11.50 18.70
CA ARG A 114 -2.84 -11.11 17.67
C ARG A 114 -2.31 -10.05 16.71
N CYS A 115 -1.46 -9.15 17.20
CA CYS A 115 -0.83 -8.10 16.40
C CYS A 115 0.44 -8.55 15.67
N SER A 116 0.93 -9.78 15.89
CA SER A 116 2.20 -10.27 15.32
C SER A 116 2.31 -10.05 13.81
N ALA A 117 1.28 -10.40 13.05
CA ALA A 117 1.28 -10.20 11.59
C ALA A 117 1.33 -8.71 11.18
N PHE A 118 0.72 -7.81 11.96
CA PHE A 118 0.85 -6.37 11.72
C PHE A 118 2.22 -5.85 12.10
N GLN A 119 2.80 -6.35 13.19
CA GLN A 119 4.18 -6.03 13.58
C GLN A 119 5.14 -6.43 12.47
N THR A 120 5.07 -7.68 11.99
CA THR A 120 5.89 -8.16 10.86
C THR A 120 5.69 -7.32 9.60
N THR A 121 4.43 -6.97 9.27
CA THR A 121 4.12 -6.10 8.12
C THR A 121 4.73 -4.70 8.29
N TYR A 122 4.65 -4.13 9.49
CA TYR A 122 5.22 -2.83 9.82
C TYR A 122 6.75 -2.84 9.74
N ASP A 123 7.40 -3.89 10.26
CA ASP A 123 8.85 -4.05 10.22
C ASP A 123 9.35 -4.26 8.79
N ALA A 124 8.61 -5.00 7.96
CA ALA A 124 8.88 -5.15 6.53
C ALA A 124 8.85 -3.81 5.78
N LEU A 125 7.85 -2.96 6.06
CA LEU A 125 7.75 -1.64 5.43
C LEU A 125 8.86 -0.69 5.94
N ASN A 126 9.22 -0.79 7.22
CA ASN A 126 10.32 0.00 7.79
C ASN A 126 11.69 -0.42 7.24
N SER A 127 11.94 -1.72 7.06
CA SER A 127 13.20 -2.21 6.48
C SER A 127 13.36 -1.73 5.03
N LEU A 128 12.25 -1.54 4.33
CA LEU A 128 12.20 -0.90 3.02
C LEU A 128 12.22 0.63 3.06
N GLY A 129 12.32 1.27 4.23
CA GLY A 129 12.34 2.72 4.35
C GLY A 129 11.05 3.42 3.92
N VAL A 130 9.92 2.70 3.88
CA VAL A 130 8.63 3.23 3.43
C VAL A 130 8.10 4.29 4.39
N ASP A 131 7.69 5.43 3.88
CA ASP A 131 7.13 6.54 4.66
C ASP A 131 5.61 6.60 4.61
N ALA A 132 4.98 6.05 3.57
CA ALA A 132 3.54 5.99 3.41
C ALA A 132 3.11 4.73 2.64
N LEU A 133 1.88 4.27 2.88
CA LEU A 133 1.31 3.09 2.24
C LEU A 133 0.06 3.45 1.44
N ILE A 134 0.03 3.06 0.18
CA ILE A 134 -1.16 3.04 -0.67
C ILE A 134 -1.69 1.61 -0.70
N SER A 135 -2.85 1.42 -0.10
CA SER A 135 -3.52 0.12 -0.04
C SER A 135 -4.65 0.09 -1.05
N ILE A 136 -4.61 -0.80 -2.03
CA ILE A 136 -5.64 -0.94 -3.07
C ILE A 136 -6.41 -2.23 -2.82
N GLY A 137 -7.73 -2.17 -2.68
CA GLY A 137 -8.51 -3.39 -2.45
C GLY A 137 -9.98 -3.15 -2.11
N GLY A 138 -10.69 -4.23 -1.78
CA GLY A 138 -12.10 -4.16 -1.37
C GLY A 138 -12.27 -3.88 0.13
N ASP A 139 -13.46 -4.14 0.65
CA ASP A 139 -13.83 -3.90 2.06
C ASP A 139 -12.89 -4.58 3.08
N ASP A 140 -12.47 -5.82 2.84
CA ASP A 140 -11.49 -6.50 3.70
C ASP A 140 -10.14 -5.76 3.75
N THR A 141 -9.71 -5.23 2.61
CA THR A 141 -8.46 -4.48 2.49
C THR A 141 -8.59 -3.11 3.16
N LEU A 142 -9.75 -2.46 3.08
CA LEU A 142 -10.04 -1.24 3.84
C LEU A 142 -9.99 -1.47 5.34
N LYS A 143 -10.69 -2.49 5.82
CA LYS A 143 -10.68 -2.86 7.24
C LYS A 143 -9.25 -3.13 7.69
N THR A 144 -8.45 -3.79 6.86
CA THR A 144 -7.03 -4.02 7.11
C THR A 144 -6.25 -2.70 7.21
N ALA A 145 -6.44 -1.76 6.28
CA ALA A 145 -5.82 -0.43 6.32
C ALA A 145 -6.18 0.36 7.59
N ASN A 146 -7.46 0.35 7.98
CA ASN A 146 -7.95 1.00 9.19
C ASN A 146 -7.35 0.37 10.46
N LYS A 147 -7.37 -0.97 10.55
CA LYS A 147 -6.75 -1.69 11.66
C LYS A 147 -5.24 -1.46 11.73
N PHE A 148 -4.55 -1.37 10.59
CA PHE A 148 -3.12 -1.08 10.55
C PHE A 148 -2.82 0.32 11.07
N LYS A 149 -3.63 1.34 10.71
CA LYS A 149 -3.55 2.67 11.33
C LYS A 149 -3.73 2.59 12.86
N MET A 150 -4.75 1.87 13.33
CA MET A 150 -5.01 1.75 14.77
C MET A 150 -3.88 1.01 15.50
N PHE A 151 -3.30 -0.02 14.89
CA PHE A 151 -2.11 -0.70 15.39
C PHE A 151 -0.93 0.27 15.53
N GLN A 152 -0.67 1.10 14.52
CA GLN A 152 0.40 2.10 14.57
C GLN A 152 0.22 3.13 15.70
N ASP A 153 -1.02 3.36 16.16
CA ASP A 153 -1.29 4.22 17.32
C ASP A 153 -0.96 3.57 18.67
N THR A 154 -0.84 2.25 18.71
CA THR A 154 -0.40 1.51 19.91
C THR A 154 1.12 1.37 20.02
N LEU A 155 1.86 1.76 18.98
CA LEU A 155 3.32 1.68 18.98
C LEU A 155 3.93 2.66 19.99
N PRO A 156 5.16 2.38 20.50
CA PRO A 156 5.86 3.27 21.41
C PRO A 156 5.98 4.70 20.86
N GLU A 157 6.01 5.68 21.76
CA GLU A 157 6.23 7.08 21.40
C GLU A 157 7.53 7.24 20.59
N GLY A 158 7.49 8.05 19.54
CA GLY A 158 8.62 8.23 18.61
C GLY A 158 8.74 7.17 17.51
N SER A 159 7.92 6.11 17.54
CA SER A 159 7.86 5.15 16.42
C SER A 159 7.43 5.83 15.12
N LYS A 160 8.08 5.45 14.00
CA LYS A 160 7.73 5.96 12.68
C LYS A 160 6.30 5.55 12.33
N LYS A 161 5.40 6.52 12.20
CA LYS A 161 4.04 6.26 11.69
C LYS A 161 4.01 6.46 10.18
N MET A 162 3.42 5.51 9.47
CA MET A 162 3.18 5.52 8.04
C MET A 162 1.71 5.85 7.79
N PRO A 163 1.40 7.02 7.20
CA PRO A 163 0.06 7.31 6.71
C PRO A 163 -0.37 6.24 5.71
N VAL A 164 -1.63 5.83 5.83
CA VAL A 164 -2.24 4.84 4.93
C VAL A 164 -3.35 5.52 4.16
N VAL A 165 -3.26 5.47 2.83
CA VAL A 165 -4.35 5.90 1.94
C VAL A 165 -4.92 4.65 1.27
N HIS A 166 -6.21 4.43 1.43
CA HIS A 166 -6.90 3.31 0.81
C HIS A 166 -7.60 3.73 -0.49
N LEU A 167 -7.37 2.97 -1.56
CA LEU A 167 -8.05 3.13 -2.84
C LEU A 167 -9.07 2.00 -3.00
N PRO A 168 -10.38 2.32 -2.94
CA PRO A 168 -11.45 1.33 -2.91
C PRO A 168 -11.62 0.67 -4.28
N LYS A 169 -11.73 -0.66 -4.26
CA LYS A 169 -11.80 -1.51 -5.44
C LYS A 169 -12.73 -2.69 -5.23
N THR A 170 -13.84 -2.72 -5.95
CA THR A 170 -14.79 -3.84 -5.98
C THR A 170 -15.52 -3.85 -7.32
N ILE A 171 -15.77 -5.04 -7.87
CA ILE A 171 -16.56 -5.20 -9.10
C ILE A 171 -18.06 -5.06 -8.82
N ASP A 172 -18.46 -5.24 -7.56
CA ASP A 172 -19.85 -5.27 -7.12
C ASP A 172 -20.39 -3.87 -6.80
N ASN A 173 -19.51 -2.85 -6.75
CA ASN A 173 -19.81 -1.46 -6.36
C ASN A 173 -20.57 -1.37 -5.02
N ASP A 174 -20.22 -2.24 -4.08
CA ASP A 174 -20.91 -2.45 -2.80
C ASP A 174 -20.26 -1.69 -1.63
N TYR A 175 -19.51 -0.64 -1.95
CA TYR A 175 -18.68 0.07 -1.01
C TYR A 175 -19.45 1.24 -0.36
N ASN A 176 -19.72 1.15 0.94
CA ASN A 176 -20.49 2.19 1.63
C ASN A 176 -19.76 3.54 1.60
N GLY A 177 -20.47 4.60 1.16
CA GLY A 177 -19.96 5.97 1.10
C GLY A 177 -19.09 6.29 -0.12
N ILE A 178 -18.93 5.35 -1.06
CA ILE A 178 -18.23 5.56 -2.33
C ILE A 178 -19.18 5.19 -3.47
N ASP A 179 -19.57 6.18 -4.27
CA ASP A 179 -20.57 5.99 -5.33
C ASP A 179 -20.10 5.06 -6.45
N PHE A 180 -18.78 5.06 -6.72
CA PHE A 180 -18.17 4.27 -7.80
C PHE A 180 -16.80 3.72 -7.38
N THR A 181 -16.64 2.41 -7.53
CA THR A 181 -15.35 1.72 -7.50
C THR A 181 -14.94 1.24 -8.88
N PHE A 182 -13.66 0.91 -9.02
CA PHE A 182 -13.11 0.31 -10.23
C PHE A 182 -12.89 -1.21 -10.06
#